data_AF-A0A2V8HYD6-F1
#
_entry.id   AF-A0A2V8HYD6-F1
#
_cell.length_a   1.000
_cell.length_b   1.000
_cell.length_c   1.000
_cell.angle_alpha   90.00
_cell.angle_beta   90.00
_cell.angle_gamma   90.00
#
_symmetry.space_group_name_H-M   'P 1'
#
loop_
_entity.id
_entity.type
_entity.pdbx_description
1 polymer ?
#
loop_
_entity_poly.entity_id
_entity_poly.type
_entity_poly.pdbx_seq_one_letter_code
_entity_poly.pdbx_strand_id
1 'polypeptide(L)'
;MAVLRIPEENRTITGQAAVGEYLTKIGIEYDVWEPSQPLRPDATQEDILQAYSAEIDKLKARGGYVTADVINVNPQTPGLDAMLAKFTREHWHDE
;
A
#
# COMPACT_ATOMS: atom_id res chain seq x y z
N MET A 1 6.56 -9.94 3.13
CA MET A 1 5.85 -9.52 4.36
C MET A 1 6.45 -8.21 4.85
N ALA A 2 5.67 -7.39 5.56
CA ALA A 2 6.17 -6.14 6.10
C ALA A 2 7.24 -6.37 7.19
N VAL A 3 8.17 -5.42 7.31
CA VAL A 3 9.16 -5.33 8.39
C VAL A 3 9.02 -3.94 8.97
N LEU A 4 8.75 -3.84 10.27
CA LEU A 4 8.60 -2.56 10.94
C LEU A 4 9.89 -2.19 11.66
N ARG A 5 10.39 -0.98 11.43
CA ARG A 5 11.53 -0.39 12.13
C ARG A 5 11.05 0.81 12.92
N ILE A 6 11.42 0.86 14.19
CA ILE A 6 11.08 1.95 15.11
C ILE A 6 12.42 2.61 15.51
N PRO A 7 12.83 3.69 14.84
CA PRO A 7 14.17 4.27 15.03
C PRO A 7 14.43 4.74 16.46
N GLU A 8 13.45 5.37 17.10
CA GLU A 8 13.55 5.91 18.46
C GLU A 8 13.79 4.81 19.50
N GLU A 9 13.27 3.60 19.26
CA GLU A 9 13.46 2.42 20.12
C GLU A 9 14.66 1.56 19.70
N ASN A 10 15.32 1.90 18.58
CA ASN A 10 16.29 1.03 17.90
C ASN A 10 15.77 -0.43 17.76
N ARG A 11 14.49 -0.57 17.42
CA ARG A 11 13.77 -1.85 17.43
C ARG A 11 13.30 -2.23 16.04
N THR A 12 13.35 -3.53 15.75
CA THR A 12 12.78 -4.11 14.52
C THR A 12 11.76 -5.19 14.89
N ILE A 13 10.60 -5.16 14.25
CA ILE A 13 9.54 -6.17 14.38
C ILE A 13 9.39 -6.89 13.04
N THR A 14 9.37 -8.22 13.08
CA THR A 14 9.21 -9.09 11.92
C THR A 14 8.12 -10.14 12.17
N GLY A 15 7.60 -10.72 11.09
CA GLY A 15 6.52 -11.70 11.14
C GLY A 15 5.14 -11.04 11.10
N GLN A 16 4.21 -11.61 10.33
CA GLN A 16 2.90 -11.02 10.05
C GLN A 16 2.13 -10.63 11.30
N ALA A 17 2.03 -11.57 12.25
CA ALA A 17 1.20 -11.41 13.43
C ALA A 17 1.74 -10.28 14.32
N ALA A 18 3.05 -10.26 14.57
CA ALA A 18 3.68 -9.24 15.40
C ALA A 18 3.63 -7.84 14.75
N VAL A 19 3.81 -7.75 13.43
CA VAL A 19 3.68 -6.49 12.69
C VAL A 19 2.23 -6.01 12.73
N GLY A 20 1.26 -6.88 12.42
CA GLY A 20 -0.17 -6.54 12.47
C GLY A 20 -0.60 -6.07 13.85
N GLU A 21 -0.25 -6.80 14.90
CA GLU A 21 -0.57 -6.42 16.28
C GLU A 21 -0.03 -5.03 16.65
N TYR A 22 1.21 -4.72 16.24
CA TYR A 22 1.79 -3.41 16.50
C TYR A 22 1.07 -2.30 15.71
N LEU A 23 0.86 -2.49 14.41
CA LEU A 23 0.23 -1.49 13.55
C LEU A 23 -1.20 -1.17 14.00
N THR A 24 -1.99 -2.19 14.37
CA THR A 24 -3.34 -1.98 14.91
C THR A 24 -3.35 -1.13 16.17
N LYS A 25 -2.37 -1.28 17.08
CA LYS A 25 -2.28 -0.47 18.32
C LYS A 25 -2.07 1.02 18.05
N ILE A 26 -1.52 1.38 16.89
CA ILE A 26 -1.28 2.76 16.47
C ILE A 26 -2.26 3.23 15.38
N GLY A 27 -3.35 2.49 15.16
CA GLY A 27 -4.40 2.87 14.21
C GLY A 27 -4.05 2.66 12.74
N ILE A 28 -3.06 1.83 12.42
CA ILE A 28 -2.69 1.49 11.04
C ILE A 28 -3.25 0.10 10.69
N GLU A 29 -4.11 0.04 9.67
CA GLU A 29 -4.59 -1.22 9.12
C GLU A 29 -3.49 -1.92 8.30
N TYR A 30 -3.41 -3.25 8.41
CA TYR A 30 -2.45 -4.07 7.66
C TYR A 30 -3.11 -5.34 7.15
N ASP A 31 -3.15 -5.48 5.83
CA ASP A 31 -3.66 -6.66 5.15
C ASP A 31 -2.61 -7.27 4.21
N VAL A 32 -2.78 -8.56 3.91
CA VAL A 32 -2.02 -9.28 2.88
C VAL A 32 -3.04 -9.92 1.95
N TRP A 33 -3.00 -9.54 0.67
CA TRP A 33 -3.91 -10.03 -0.36
C TRP A 33 -3.16 -10.84 -1.39
N GLU A 34 -3.80 -11.90 -1.85
CA GLU A 34 -3.36 -12.68 -3.00
C GLU A 34 -4.27 -12.31 -4.19
N PRO A 35 -3.71 -12.15 -5.40
CA PRO A 35 -4.53 -11.85 -6.55
C PRO A 35 -5.43 -13.06 -6.88
N SER A 36 -6.65 -12.81 -7.32
CA SER A 36 -7.59 -13.87 -7.70
C SER A 36 -7.13 -14.70 -8.91
N GLN A 37 -6.11 -14.21 -9.63
CA GLN A 37 -5.47 -14.86 -10.77
C GLN A 37 -3.99 -14.45 -10.85
N PRO A 38 -3.09 -15.29 -11.40
CA PRO A 38 -1.69 -14.92 -11.58
C PRO A 38 -1.54 -13.67 -12.46
N LEU A 39 -0.76 -12.70 -12.01
CA LEU A 39 -0.43 -11.49 -12.77
C LEU A 39 0.90 -11.67 -13.49
N ARG A 40 0.93 -11.28 -14.76
CA ARG A 40 2.17 -11.29 -15.57
C ARG A 40 2.96 -10.00 -15.32
N PRO A 41 4.28 -9.98 -15.57
CA PRO A 41 5.09 -8.76 -15.44
C PRO A 41 4.62 -7.60 -16.35
N ASP A 42 3.94 -7.93 -17.46
CA ASP A 42 3.36 -7.00 -18.43
C ASP A 42 1.85 -6.76 -18.24
N ALA A 43 1.29 -7.12 -17.08
CA ALA A 43 -0.13 -6.94 -16.77
C ALA A 43 -0.54 -5.47 -16.92
N THR A 44 -1.71 -5.26 -17.54
CA THR A 44 -2.30 -3.93 -17.67
C THR A 44 -2.85 -3.44 -16.33
N GLN A 45 -3.16 -2.15 -16.24
CA GLN A 45 -3.83 -1.58 -15.07
C GLN A 45 -5.17 -2.28 -14.81
N GLU A 46 -5.94 -2.54 -15.87
CA GLU A 46 -7.22 -3.23 -15.81
C GLU A 46 -7.06 -4.66 -15.27
N ASP A 47 -6.04 -5.40 -15.74
CA ASP A 47 -5.77 -6.76 -15.25
C ASP A 47 -5.45 -6.78 -13.75
N ILE A 48 -4.66 -5.80 -13.27
CA ILE A 48 -4.30 -5.67 -11.85
C ILE A 48 -5.52 -5.33 -11.02
N LEU A 49 -6.30 -4.32 -11.41
CA LEU A 49 -7.52 -3.92 -10.69
C LEU A 49 -8.54 -5.06 -10.65
N GLN A 50 -8.70 -5.80 -11.75
CA GLN A 50 -9.58 -6.95 -11.80
C GLN A 50 -9.13 -8.06 -10.86
N ALA A 51 -7.82 -8.34 -10.82
CA ALA A 51 -7.25 -9.40 -9.97
C ALA A 51 -7.46 -9.13 -8.47
N TYR A 52 -7.49 -7.87 -8.04
CA TYR A 52 -7.70 -7.45 -6.63
C TYR A 52 -9.11 -6.88 -6.35
N SER A 53 -10.03 -6.97 -7.30
CA SER A 53 -11.34 -6.31 -7.23
C SER A 53 -12.13 -6.63 -5.96
N ALA A 54 -12.17 -7.89 -5.53
CA ALA A 54 -12.93 -8.30 -4.35
C ALA A 54 -12.39 -7.66 -3.05
N GLU A 55 -11.08 -7.50 -2.93
CA GLU A 55 -10.41 -6.88 -1.78
C GLU A 55 -10.55 -5.36 -1.82
N ILE A 56 -10.38 -4.76 -3.00
CA ILE A 56 -10.60 -3.33 -3.24
C ILE A 56 -12.05 -2.96 -2.90
N ASP A 57 -13.04 -3.75 -3.32
CA ASP A 57 -14.46 -3.47 -3.03
C ASP A 57 -14.78 -3.53 -1.53
N LYS A 58 -14.20 -4.50 -0.81
CA LYS A 58 -14.31 -4.56 0.66
C LYS A 58 -13.65 -3.34 1.32
N LEU A 59 -12.52 -2.87 0.79
CA LEU A 59 -11.83 -1.69 1.30
C LEU A 59 -12.63 -0.40 1.01
N LYS A 60 -13.17 -0.26 -0.21
CA LYS A 60 -14.06 0.85 -0.57
C LYS A 60 -15.30 0.91 0.32
N ALA A 61 -15.93 -0.25 0.56
CA ALA A 61 -17.11 -0.34 1.40
C ALA A 61 -16.82 0.03 2.87
N ARG A 62 -15.66 -0.36 3.42
CA ARG A 62 -15.30 -0.04 4.81
C ARG A 62 -14.84 1.41 5.00
N GLY A 63 -14.05 1.92 4.05
CA GLY A 63 -13.36 3.21 4.17
C GLY A 63 -14.06 4.36 3.46
N GLY A 64 -15.14 4.10 2.73
CA GLY A 64 -15.85 5.14 1.95
C GLY A 64 -15.14 5.57 0.67
N TYR A 65 -14.09 4.85 0.24
CA TYR A 65 -13.33 5.20 -0.96
C TYR A 65 -14.15 5.03 -2.24
N VAL A 66 -14.05 6.00 -3.15
CA VAL A 66 -14.86 6.03 -4.38
C VAL A 66 -14.13 5.46 -5.59
N THR A 67 -12.84 5.74 -5.72
CA THR A 67 -12.03 5.40 -6.90
C THR A 67 -10.81 4.56 -6.52
N ALA A 68 -10.35 3.75 -7.46
CA ALA A 68 -9.08 3.03 -7.38
C ALA A 68 -8.42 3.08 -8.76
N ASP A 69 -7.13 3.37 -8.80
CA ASP A 69 -6.29 3.37 -10.00
C ASP A 69 -4.95 2.67 -9.72
N VAL A 70 -4.11 2.54 -10.76
CA VAL A 70 -2.78 1.93 -10.65
C VAL A 70 -1.76 2.93 -11.17
N ILE A 71 -0.71 3.18 -10.39
CA ILE A 71 0.46 3.94 -10.82
C ILE A 71 1.69 3.03 -10.85
N ASN A 72 2.51 3.16 -11.90
CA ASN A 72 3.81 2.49 -11.99
C ASN A 72 4.92 3.54 -11.90
N VAL A 73 5.65 3.52 -10.78
CA VAL A 73 6.75 4.45 -10.51
C VAL A 73 8.07 3.70 -10.59
N ASN A 74 8.95 4.13 -11.48
CA ASN A 74 10.27 3.54 -11.71
C ASN A 74 11.32 4.62 -11.98
N PRO A 75 12.62 4.29 -12.01
CA PRO A 75 13.68 5.30 -12.21
C PRO A 75 13.61 6.05 -13.55
N GLN A 76 12.83 5.57 -14.53
CA GLN A 76 12.62 6.22 -15.83
C GLN A 76 11.33 7.06 -15.89
N THR A 77 10.53 7.12 -14.82
CA THR A 77 9.31 7.93 -14.77
C THR A 77 9.65 9.41 -15.03
N PRO A 78 9.08 10.06 -16.07
CA PRO A 78 9.32 11.47 -16.33
C PRO A 78 8.92 12.35 -15.15
N GLY A 79 9.81 13.24 -14.70
CA GLY A 79 9.55 14.13 -13.57
C GLY A 79 9.54 13.45 -12.20
N LEU A 80 10.13 12.25 -12.08
CA LEU A 80 10.17 11.45 -10.84
C LEU A 80 10.58 12.26 -9.62
N ASP A 81 11.69 13.01 -9.69
CA ASP A 81 12.21 13.77 -8.54
C ASP A 81 11.18 14.81 -8.04
N ALA A 82 10.53 15.51 -8.96
CA ALA A 82 9.51 16.50 -8.62
C ALA A 82 8.24 15.85 -8.06
N MET A 83 7.87 14.66 -8.53
CA MET A 83 6.77 13.86 -7.97
C MET A 83 7.11 13.41 -6.53
N LEU A 84 8.27 12.78 -6.33
CA LEU A 84 8.71 12.27 -5.02
C LEU A 84 8.87 13.40 -4.00
N ALA A 85 9.36 14.58 -4.40
CA ALA A 85 9.52 15.74 -3.51
C ALA A 85 8.21 16.19 -2.84
N LYS A 86 7.05 15.85 -3.41
CA LYS A 86 5.74 16.10 -2.80
C LYS A 86 5.40 15.14 -1.66
N PHE A 87 5.95 13.92 -1.70
CA PHE A 87 5.66 12.85 -0.74
C PHE A 87 6.75 12.65 0.32
N THR A 88 7.97 13.17 0.10
CA THR A 88 9.09 13.03 1.06
C THR A 88 9.00 13.95 2.27
N ARG A 89 8.14 14.97 2.22
CA ARG A 89 7.89 15.86 3.35
C ARG A 89 6.71 15.33 4.15
N GLU A 90 6.80 15.44 5.47
CA GLU A 90 5.70 15.09 6.37
C GLU A 90 4.45 15.91 6.01
N HIS A 91 3.32 15.22 5.87
CA HIS A 91 2.01 15.79 5.59
C HIS A 91 0.91 14.82 6.04
N TRP A 92 -0.32 15.32 6.14
CA TRP A 92 -1.51 14.57 6.54
C TRP A 92 -2.63 14.81 5.51
N HIS A 93 -3.58 13.88 5.43
CA HIS A 93 -4.77 13.96 4.57
C HIS A 93 -6.03 13.94 5.43
N ASP A 94 -7.00 14.79 5.11
CA ASP A 94 -8.26 14.97 5.87
C ASP A 94 -9.38 14.02 5.42
N GLU A 95 -9.05 12.83 4.90
CA GLU A 95 -9.99 11.88 4.24
C GLU A 95 -11.39 11.78 4.87
#